data_AF-A0A970WJ72-F1
#
_entry.id   AF-A0A970WJ72-F1
#
_cell.length_a   1.000
_cell.length_b   1.000
_cell.length_c   1.000
_cell.angle_alpha   90.00
_cell.angle_beta   90.00
_cell.angle_gamma   90.00
#
_symmetry.space_group_name_H-M   'P 1'
#
loop_
_entity.id
_entity.type
_entity.pdbx_description
1 polymer ?
#
loop_
_entity_poly.entity_id
_entity_poly.type
_entity_poly.pdbx_seq_one_letter_code
_entity_poly.pdbx_strand_id
1 'polypeptide(L)' 'MPGCRSSRKPSFSVNVAMGRYYCHRCRCHGHQIELWAAATGLPLHQAAIDLCTILGREVPWIERW' A
#
# COMPACT_ATOMS: atom_id res chain seq x y z
N MET A 1 4.54 -1.89 -8.37
CA MET A 1 5.42 -2.58 -7.41
C MET A 1 6.85 -2.42 -7.88
N PRO A 2 7.68 -1.64 -7.17
CA PRO A 2 9.08 -1.43 -7.51
C PRO A 2 9.75 -2.80 -7.67
N GLY A 3 10.38 -3.05 -8.82
CA GLY A 3 11.07 -4.31 -9.11
C GLY A 3 10.19 -5.49 -9.56
N CYS A 4 8.85 -5.40 -9.56
CA CYS A 4 8.03 -6.47 -10.14
C CYS A 4 7.89 -6.30 -11.66
N ARG A 5 8.46 -7.23 -12.43
CA ARG A 5 8.39 -7.21 -13.91
C ARG A 5 6.95 -7.38 -14.41
N SER A 6 6.59 -6.67 -15.48
CA SER A 6 5.29 -6.80 -16.14
C SER A 6 5.11 -8.18 -16.80
N SER A 7 3.87 -8.66 -16.84
CA SER A 7 3.48 -9.98 -17.34
C SER A 7 2.22 -9.85 -18.19
N ARG A 8 2.09 -10.69 -19.23
CA ARG A 8 0.85 -10.78 -20.03
C ARG A 8 -0.31 -11.41 -19.25
N LYS A 9 -0.01 -12.21 -18.22
CA LYS A 9 -1.01 -12.82 -17.33
C LYS A 9 -1.27 -11.91 -16.11
N PRO A 10 -2.52 -11.78 -15.64
CA PRO A 10 -2.81 -11.11 -14.38
C PRO A 10 -2.03 -11.79 -13.24
N SER A 11 -1.26 -11.01 -12.49
CA SER A 11 -0.44 -11.53 -11.38
C SER A 11 -0.65 -10.77 -10.09
N PHE A 12 -1.60 -9.83 -10.04
CA PHE A 12 -1.83 -8.94 -8.91
C PHE A 12 -3.31 -8.98 -8.53
N SER A 13 -3.60 -9.15 -7.25
CA SER A 13 -4.95 -9.22 -6.71
C SER A 13 -5.06 -8.42 -5.42
N VAL A 14 -6.22 -7.79 -5.21
CA VAL A 14 -6.56 -7.06 -3.99
C VAL A 14 -7.84 -7.66 -3.42
N ASN A 15 -7.81 -8.04 -2.15
CA ASN A 15 -9.00 -8.39 -1.38
C ASN A 15 -9.34 -7.21 -0.48
N VAL A 16 -10.35 -6.43 -0.88
CA VAL A 16 -10.76 -5.22 -0.15
C VAL A 16 -11.42 -5.57 1.18
N ALA A 17 -12.20 -6.65 1.24
CA ALA A 17 -12.85 -7.11 2.47
C ALA A 17 -11.84 -7.51 3.55
N MET A 18 -10.71 -8.08 3.15
CA MET A 18 -9.61 -8.44 4.07
C MET A 18 -8.54 -7.33 4.21
N GLY A 19 -8.65 -6.23 3.46
CA GLY A 19 -7.67 -5.15 3.47
C GLY A 19 -6.27 -5.54 2.98
N ARG A 20 -6.16 -6.57 2.11
CA ARG A 20 -4.87 -7.15 1.70
C ARG A 20 -4.65 -7.12 0.20
N TYR A 21 -3.39 -6.96 -0.21
CA TYR A 21 -2.95 -7.20 -1.58
C TYR A 21 -2.00 -8.40 -1.65
N TYR A 22 -1.95 -9.02 -2.83
CA TYR A 22 -1.01 -10.09 -3.12
C TYR A 22 -0.56 -10.04 -4.58
N CYS A 23 0.74 -10.14 -4.82
CA CYS A 23 1.31 -10.35 -6.14
C CYS A 23 1.74 -11.81 -6.30
N HIS A 24 1.04 -12.58 -7.12
CA HIS A 24 1.32 -13.99 -7.44
C HIS A 24 2.65 -14.22 -8.16
N ARG A 25 3.28 -13.16 -8.67
CA ARG A 25 4.58 -13.24 -9.35
C ARG A 25 5.75 -13.04 -8.39
N CYS A 26 5.83 -11.89 -7.73
CA CYS A 26 6.95 -11.59 -6.82
C CYS A 26 6.68 -11.98 -5.36
N ARG A 27 5.48 -12.50 -5.07
CA ARG A 27 5.02 -12.88 -3.72
C ARG A 27 4.98 -11.72 -2.71
N CYS A 28 5.16 -10.48 -3.16
CA CYS A 28 4.93 -9.30 -2.33
C CYS A 28 3.45 -9.25 -1.94
N HIS A 29 3.21 -8.97 -0.67
CA HIS A 29 1.89 -8.94 -0.05
C HIS A 29 1.93 -8.00 1.15
N GLY A 30 0.76 -7.56 1.59
CA GLY A 30 0.65 -6.62 2.70
C GLY A 30 -0.73 -5.98 2.75
N HIS A 31 -0.84 -4.95 3.57
CA HIS A 31 -2.03 -4.12 3.72
C HIS A 31 -2.06 -3.00 2.69
N GLN A 32 -3.19 -2.30 2.59
CA GLN A 32 -3.37 -1.22 1.62
C GLN A 32 -2.39 -0.06 1.78
N ILE A 33 -1.98 0.26 3.01
CA ILE A 33 -0.98 1.30 3.26
C ILE A 33 0.42 0.89 2.78
N GLU A 34 0.77 -0.39 2.93
CA GLU A 34 2.03 -0.94 2.42
C GLU A 34 2.01 -0.99 0.88
N LEU A 35 0.85 -1.26 0.29
CA LEU A 35 0.63 -1.14 -1.15
C LEU A 35 0.86 0.29 -1.63
N TRP A 36 0.30 1.27 -0.93
CA TRP A 36 0.46 2.68 -1.27
C TRP A 36 1.91 3.13 -1.18
N ALA A 37 2.60 2.79 -0.08
CA ALA A 37 4.02 3.04 0.11
C ALA A 37 4.86 2.47 -1.04
N ALA A 38 4.59 1.23 -1.45
CA ALA A 38 5.27 0.61 -2.58
C ALA A 38 4.94 1.30 -3.92
N ALA A 39 3.70 1.75 -4.11
CA ALA A 39 3.27 2.41 -5.35
C ALA A 39 3.87 3.82 -5.51
N THR A 40 4.01 4.58 -4.42
CA THR A 40 4.51 5.96 -4.41
C THR A 40 6.01 6.06 -4.13
N GLY A 41 6.65 4.97 -3.70
CA GLY A 41 8.06 4.97 -3.29
C GLY A 41 8.29 5.71 -1.95
N LEU A 42 7.24 5.93 -1.16
CA LEU A 42 7.31 6.61 0.12
C LEU A 42 7.63 5.61 1.25
N PRO A 43 8.37 6.02 2.29
CA PRO A 43 8.44 5.29 3.55
C PRO A 43 7.05 5.12 4.16
N LEU A 44 6.80 4.02 4.89
CA LEU A 44 5.46 3.64 5.37
C LEU A 44 4.75 4.76 6.16
N HIS A 45 5.46 5.45 7.05
CA HIS A 45 4.90 6.56 7.82
C HIS A 45 4.48 7.74 6.92
N GLN A 46 5.32 8.10 5.95
CA GLN A 46 5.01 9.15 4.99
C GLN A 46 3.85 8.76 4.07
N ALA A 47 3.79 7.49 3.68
CA ALA A 47 2.68 6.93 2.91
C ALA A 47 1.34 7.03 3.68
N ALA A 48 1.36 6.88 5.01
CA ALA A 48 0.19 7.08 5.88
C ALA A 48 -0.33 8.53 5.80
N ILE A 49 0.57 9.49 5.98
CA ILE A 49 0.28 10.93 5.97
C ILE A 49 -0.25 11.34 4.58
N ASP A 50 0.42 10.87 3.53
CA ASP A 50 0.07 11.13 2.14
C ASP A 50 -1.35 10.61 1.81
N LEU A 51 -1.66 9.37 2.22
CA LEU A 51 -3.01 8.80 2.10
C LEU A 51 -4.06 9.64 2.83
N CYS A 52 -3.81 10.06 4.07
CA CYS A 52 -4.74 10.90 4.81
C CYS A 52 -5.00 12.22 4.08
N THR A 53 -3.94 12.85 3.56
CA THR A 53 -4.01 14.12 2.83
C THR A 53 -4.87 13.99 1.57
N ILE A 54 -4.61 12.97 0.73
CA ILE A 54 -5.35 12.75 -0.52
C ILE A 54 -6.82 12.39 -0.24
N LEU A 55 -7.10 11.70 0.86
CA LEU A 55 -8.46 11.35 1.28
C LEU A 55 -9.18 12.49 2.01
N GLY A 56 -8.53 13.64 2.26
CA GLY A 56 -9.09 14.74 3.05
C GLY A 56 -9.39 14.34 4.50
N ARG A 57 -8.60 13.43 5.06
CA ARG A 57 -8.71 12.95 6.45
C ARG A 57 -7.61 13.55 7.30
N GLU A 58 -7.93 13.81 8.55
CA GLU A 58 -6.93 14.16 9.56
C GLU A 58 -5.97 12.98 9.78
N VAL A 59 -4.68 13.29 9.94
CA VAL A 59 -3.67 12.28 10.28
C VAL A 59 -3.85 11.87 11.74
N PRO A 60 -4.03 10.57 12.05
CA PRO A 60 -4.21 10.10 13.42
C PRO A 60 -2.85 10.00 14.14
N TRP A 61 -2.38 11.13 14.68
CA TRP A 61 -1.13 11.16 15.44
C TRP A 61 -1.26 10.38 16.75
N ILE A 62 -0.19 9.66 17.12
CA ILE A 62 -0.11 9.04 18.45
C ILE A 62 0.23 10.13 19.45
N GLU A 63 -0.76 10.54 20.24
CA GLU A 63 -0.54 11.42 21.39
C GLU A 63 0.08 10.60 22.52
N ARG A 64 1.28 10.99 22.97
CA ARG A 64 1.89 10.43 24.17
C ARG A 64 1.29 11.15 25.37
N TRP A 65 0.46 10.44 26.14
CA TRP A 65 -0.03 10.84 27.45
C TRP A 65 0.92 10.37 28.55
#